data_AF-W2WQ02-F1
#
_entry.id   AF-W2WQ02-F1
#
_cell.length_a   1.000
_cell.length_b   1.000
_cell.length_c   1.000
_cell.angle_alpha   90.00
_cell.angle_beta   90.00
_cell.angle_gamma   90.00
#
_symmetry.space_group_name_H-M   'P 1'
#
loop_
_entity.id
_entity.type
_entity.pdbx_description
1 polymer ?
#
loop_
_entity_poly.entity_id
_entity_poly.type
_entity_poly.pdbx_seq_one_letter_code
_entity_poly.pdbx_strand_id
1 'polypeptide(L)'
;MSDEFNQEGRTFEAGADHLWTAIEKPDGVNAALEIYSINMTSTECDKDDNCYFYIETDIDEKNLTVWNDYITPRGFQNVSFYYRAAMVQGWNKFCFQGGLAVLRVQLPGVVDKDSGNPDLVNATKDTRAESIAYYPTWPGIWMFGNLGRAIFTGSTARLWPFSYNECNDTVFDSQNQRISACDPNPGSGMNPYQGRGAPEIDILEGG
;
A
#
# COMPACT_ATOMS: atom_id res chain seq x y z
N MET A 1 -0.30 -8.61 -16.16
CA MET A 1 -0.54 -7.16 -16.27
C MET A 1 0.83 -6.51 -16.28
N SER A 2 1.11 -5.62 -17.24
CA SER A 2 2.39 -4.93 -17.38
C SER A 2 2.09 -3.49 -17.80
N ASP A 3 2.86 -2.55 -17.28
CA ASP A 3 2.77 -1.14 -17.65
C ASP A 3 4.17 -0.53 -17.55
N GLU A 4 4.57 0.14 -18.63
CA GLU A 4 5.87 0.82 -18.73
C GLU A 4 5.74 2.32 -18.44
N PHE A 5 4.51 2.84 -18.27
CA PHE A 5 4.24 4.26 -18.01
C PHE A 5 4.72 5.24 -19.11
N ASN A 6 4.79 4.77 -20.36
CA ASN A 6 5.29 5.50 -21.55
C ASN A 6 4.36 6.60 -22.11
N GLN A 7 3.42 7.11 -21.32
CA GLN A 7 2.54 8.20 -21.73
C GLN A 7 2.59 9.26 -20.64
N GLU A 8 3.01 10.47 -20.98
CA GLU A 8 3.06 11.62 -20.08
C GLU A 8 1.67 12.08 -19.63
N GLY A 9 1.56 12.57 -18.40
CA GLY A 9 0.37 13.24 -17.90
C GLY A 9 -0.84 12.32 -17.69
N ARG A 10 -0.62 11.02 -17.45
CA ARG A 10 -1.72 10.11 -17.12
C ARG A 10 -2.33 10.49 -15.78
N THR A 11 -3.64 10.65 -15.76
CA THR A 11 -4.41 10.73 -14.52
C THR A 11 -4.83 9.33 -14.08
N PHE A 12 -4.74 9.07 -12.78
CA PHE A 12 -5.18 7.83 -12.16
C PHE A 12 -6.50 8.01 -11.39
N GLU A 13 -7.28 9.04 -11.70
CA GLU A 13 -8.65 9.18 -11.19
C GLU A 13 -9.49 7.92 -11.50
N ALA A 14 -10.48 7.67 -10.64
CA ALA A 14 -11.33 6.50 -10.76
C ALA A 14 -12.03 6.45 -12.14
N GLY A 15 -11.68 5.45 -12.95
CA GLY A 15 -12.23 5.22 -14.28
C GLY A 15 -11.52 5.96 -15.42
N ALA A 16 -10.48 6.75 -15.12
CA ALA A 16 -9.70 7.46 -16.14
C ALA A 16 -8.60 6.58 -16.76
N ASP A 17 -7.96 5.73 -15.95
CA ASP A 17 -6.96 4.77 -16.41
C ASP A 17 -7.51 3.34 -16.47
N HIS A 18 -7.12 2.59 -17.49
CA HIS A 18 -7.61 1.24 -17.76
C HIS A 18 -6.99 0.15 -16.87
N LEU A 19 -5.86 0.42 -16.21
CA LEU A 19 -5.15 -0.53 -15.35
C LEU A 19 -5.14 -0.09 -13.89
N TRP A 20 -5.01 1.20 -13.63
CA TRP A 20 -4.68 1.73 -12.32
C TRP A 20 -5.74 2.69 -11.79
N THR A 21 -5.80 2.86 -10.48
CA THR A 21 -6.65 3.84 -9.81
C THR A 21 -5.97 4.34 -8.55
N ALA A 22 -5.77 5.65 -8.48
CA ALA A 22 -5.31 6.33 -7.30
C ALA A 22 -6.40 6.40 -6.23
N ILE A 23 -5.96 6.43 -4.99
CA ILE A 23 -6.82 6.47 -3.81
C ILE A 23 -6.90 7.91 -3.29
N GLU A 24 -8.13 8.34 -2.96
CA GLU A 24 -8.42 9.60 -2.27
C GLU A 24 -9.04 9.31 -0.89
N LYS A 25 -8.21 9.19 0.16
CA LYS A 25 -8.65 9.07 1.57
C LYS A 25 -7.45 9.19 2.53
N PRO A 26 -7.68 9.59 3.81
CA PRO A 26 -6.70 9.41 4.87
C PRO A 26 -6.27 7.94 4.95
N ASP A 27 -4.99 7.67 5.14
CA ASP A 27 -4.60 6.33 5.53
C ASP A 27 -5.06 6.08 6.98
N GLY A 28 -5.80 5.00 7.17
CA GLY A 28 -6.46 4.66 8.42
C GLY A 28 -5.81 3.50 9.15
N VAL A 29 -4.66 3.01 8.65
CA VAL A 29 -3.93 1.88 9.22
C VAL A 29 -2.51 2.30 9.61
N ASN A 30 -1.81 1.45 10.37
CA ASN A 30 -0.37 1.54 10.65
C ASN A 30 0.14 2.88 11.24
N ALA A 31 -0.71 3.65 11.91
CA ALA A 31 -0.37 4.98 12.41
C ALA A 31 0.17 5.93 11.32
N ALA A 32 -0.33 5.76 10.09
CA ALA A 32 0.01 6.59 8.95
C ALA A 32 -0.24 8.08 9.24
N LEU A 33 0.64 8.91 8.70
CA LEU A 33 0.65 10.36 8.93
C LEU A 33 0.11 11.13 7.72
N GLU A 34 -0.20 10.42 6.64
CA GLU A 34 -0.56 10.96 5.36
C GLU A 34 -2.02 10.76 4.96
N ILE A 35 -2.46 11.63 4.06
CA ILE A 35 -3.67 11.44 3.25
C ILE A 35 -3.23 11.06 1.84
N TYR A 36 -3.77 9.96 1.32
CA TYR A 36 -3.61 9.65 -0.10
C TYR A 36 -4.52 10.54 -0.93
N SER A 37 -3.93 11.15 -1.95
CA SER A 37 -4.65 12.00 -2.89
C SER A 37 -4.25 11.72 -4.32
N ILE A 38 -5.23 11.87 -5.22
CA ILE A 38 -5.05 11.56 -6.64
C ILE A 38 -4.06 12.51 -7.31
N ASN A 39 -3.97 13.76 -6.84
CA ASN A 39 -3.07 14.76 -7.42
C ASN A 39 -1.61 14.66 -6.96
N MET A 40 -1.27 13.67 -6.14
CA MET A 40 0.11 13.37 -5.73
C MET A 40 0.74 12.26 -6.58
N THR A 41 0.15 11.98 -7.74
CA THR A 41 0.64 10.97 -8.66
C THR A 41 0.25 11.30 -10.09
N SER A 42 1.14 10.98 -11.01
CA SER A 42 0.92 11.05 -12.45
C SER A 42 2.03 10.26 -13.15
N THR A 43 2.16 10.45 -14.44
CA THR A 43 3.34 10.09 -15.21
C THR A 43 3.99 11.34 -15.79
N GLU A 44 5.31 11.34 -15.85
CA GLU A 44 6.11 12.40 -16.48
C GLU A 44 7.24 11.79 -17.31
N CYS A 45 7.84 12.58 -18.20
CA CYS A 45 8.99 12.16 -18.99
C CYS A 45 10.18 13.08 -18.75
N ASP A 46 11.37 12.50 -18.63
CA ASP A 46 12.60 13.29 -18.52
C ASP A 46 12.98 13.91 -19.88
N LYS A 47 14.04 14.74 -19.85
CA LYS A 47 14.59 15.41 -21.05
C LYS A 47 15.06 14.45 -22.16
N ASP A 48 15.25 13.18 -21.85
CA ASP A 48 15.72 12.13 -22.75
C ASP A 48 14.54 11.23 -23.20
N ASP A 49 13.29 11.70 -23.04
CA ASP A 49 12.02 11.02 -23.34
C ASP A 49 11.82 9.70 -22.58
N ASN A 50 12.48 9.50 -21.44
CA ASN A 50 12.19 8.37 -20.56
C ASN A 50 11.02 8.74 -19.63
N CYS A 51 9.88 8.11 -19.86
CA CYS A 51 8.70 8.32 -19.05
C CYS A 51 8.65 7.37 -17.85
N TYR A 52 8.06 7.85 -16.76
CA TYR A 52 7.91 7.09 -15.53
C TYR A 52 6.67 7.51 -14.76
N PHE A 53 6.19 6.58 -13.95
CA PHE A 53 5.22 6.84 -12.89
C PHE A 53 5.92 7.45 -11.69
N TYR A 54 5.27 8.42 -11.05
CA TYR A 54 5.76 8.99 -9.81
C TYR A 54 4.67 9.06 -8.73
N ILE A 55 5.14 9.05 -7.49
CA ILE A 55 4.39 9.43 -6.29
C ILE A 55 5.15 10.58 -5.66
N GLU A 56 4.45 11.68 -5.43
CA GLU A 56 4.94 12.80 -4.66
C GLU A 56 4.44 12.70 -3.22
N THR A 57 5.22 13.29 -2.31
CA THR A 57 4.80 13.52 -0.93
C THR A 57 5.11 14.96 -0.58
N ASP A 58 4.16 15.63 0.07
CA ASP A 58 4.31 17.03 0.49
C ASP A 58 3.71 17.23 1.89
N ILE A 59 4.12 18.31 2.56
CA ILE A 59 3.56 18.74 3.84
C ILE A 59 2.17 19.35 3.59
N ASP A 60 1.14 18.77 4.20
CA ASP A 60 -0.25 19.21 4.07
C ASP A 60 -0.99 18.86 5.37
N GLU A 61 -0.89 19.76 6.36
CA GLU A 61 -1.50 19.54 7.68
C GLU A 61 -3.03 19.66 7.61
N LYS A 62 -3.71 18.56 7.95
CA LYS A 62 -5.18 18.47 7.94
C LYS A 62 -5.71 17.76 9.17
N ASN A 63 -6.73 18.36 9.78
CA ASN A 63 -7.51 17.73 10.84
C ASN A 63 -8.78 17.15 10.25
N LEU A 64 -8.92 15.82 10.29
CA LEU A 64 -10.06 15.10 9.75
C LEU A 64 -10.77 14.30 10.84
N THR A 65 -12.10 14.20 10.72
CA THR A 65 -12.89 13.27 11.53
C THR A 65 -13.00 11.95 10.78
N VAL A 66 -12.40 10.89 11.32
CA VAL A 66 -12.35 9.55 10.69
C VAL A 66 -13.01 8.50 11.56
N TRP A 67 -13.55 7.45 10.96
CA TRP A 67 -14.08 6.30 11.68
C TRP A 67 -12.93 5.39 12.13
N ASN A 68 -12.88 5.05 13.42
CA ASN A 68 -11.85 4.18 13.98
C ASN A 68 -12.48 2.86 14.46
N ASP A 69 -12.14 1.77 13.76
CA ASP A 69 -12.61 0.40 14.07
C ASP A 69 -11.84 -0.27 15.25
N TYR A 70 -10.71 0.32 15.67
CA TYR A 70 -9.79 -0.23 16.66
C TYR A 70 -10.04 0.27 18.09
N ILE A 71 -10.85 1.31 18.27
CA ILE A 71 -11.25 1.82 19.60
C ILE A 71 -12.51 1.13 20.12
N THR A 72 -12.72 1.15 21.44
CA THR A 72 -13.92 0.58 22.09
C THR A 72 -14.63 1.64 22.94
N PRO A 73 -15.90 2.02 22.63
CA PRO A 73 -16.68 1.60 21.46
C PRO A 73 -16.11 2.18 20.16
N ARG A 74 -16.33 1.49 19.03
CA ARG A 74 -15.98 1.99 17.69
C ARG A 74 -16.70 3.31 17.43
N GLY A 75 -16.02 4.26 16.79
CA GLY A 75 -16.60 5.58 16.61
C GLY A 75 -15.70 6.53 15.83
N PHE A 76 -16.22 7.74 15.62
CA PHE A 76 -15.49 8.81 14.97
C PHE A 76 -14.48 9.46 15.92
N GLN A 77 -13.31 9.81 15.40
CA GLN A 77 -12.27 10.54 16.11
C GLN A 77 -11.68 11.63 15.22
N ASN A 78 -11.25 12.73 15.85
CA ASN A 78 -10.46 13.76 15.17
C ASN A 78 -8.99 13.34 15.16
N VAL A 79 -8.40 13.31 13.98
CA VAL A 79 -7.01 12.91 13.74
C VAL A 79 -6.32 13.99 12.91
N SER A 80 -5.09 14.31 13.27
CA SER A 80 -4.21 15.21 12.51
C SER A 80 -3.34 14.37 11.57
N PHE A 81 -3.42 14.68 10.29
CA PHE A 81 -2.51 14.22 9.25
C PHE A 81 -1.58 15.36 8.88
N TYR A 82 -0.33 15.06 8.60
CA TYR A 82 0.72 16.05 8.38
C TYR A 82 1.21 16.10 6.94
N TYR A 83 0.97 15.01 6.20
CA TYR A 83 1.47 14.85 4.86
C TYR A 83 0.34 14.51 3.90
N ARG A 84 0.58 14.77 2.62
CA ARG A 84 -0.22 14.26 1.52
C ARG A 84 0.71 13.46 0.62
N ALA A 85 0.28 12.27 0.22
CA ALA A 85 1.01 11.37 -0.65
C ALA A 85 0.05 10.70 -1.64
N ALA A 86 0.48 9.65 -2.36
CA ALA A 86 -0.39 8.85 -3.20
C ALA A 86 -0.29 7.35 -2.91
N MET A 87 -1.40 6.65 -3.16
CA MET A 87 -1.44 5.20 -3.30
C MET A 87 -2.19 4.88 -4.59
N VAL A 88 -1.61 4.01 -5.41
CA VAL A 88 -2.23 3.54 -6.66
C VAL A 88 -2.45 2.05 -6.59
N GLN A 89 -3.66 1.61 -6.95
CA GLN A 89 -4.07 0.20 -6.94
C GLN A 89 -4.43 -0.26 -8.35
N GLY A 90 -4.08 -1.50 -8.69
CA GLY A 90 -4.53 -2.12 -9.93
C GLY A 90 -6.01 -2.49 -9.89
N TRP A 91 -6.73 -2.31 -10.99
CA TRP A 91 -8.14 -2.67 -11.10
C TRP A 91 -8.35 -4.16 -11.41
N ASN A 92 -7.51 -4.72 -12.30
CA ASN A 92 -7.63 -6.14 -12.62
C ASN A 92 -6.93 -7.00 -11.59
N LYS A 93 -7.69 -7.96 -11.09
CA LYS A 93 -7.16 -9.07 -10.28
C LYS A 93 -6.52 -10.07 -11.24
N PHE A 94 -5.36 -10.60 -10.87
CA PHE A 94 -4.76 -11.72 -11.57
C PHE A 94 -4.52 -12.88 -10.61
N CYS A 95 -4.58 -14.10 -11.14
CA CYS A 95 -4.24 -15.30 -10.38
C CYS A 95 -2.75 -15.55 -10.51
N PHE A 96 -2.00 -15.37 -9.43
CA PHE A 96 -0.59 -15.73 -9.38
C PHE A 96 -0.43 -17.19 -8.97
N GLN A 97 -0.04 -18.05 -9.93
CA GLN A 97 0.21 -19.48 -9.68
C GLN A 97 1.69 -19.87 -9.84
N GLY A 98 2.52 -18.90 -10.22
CA GLY A 98 3.95 -19.07 -10.52
C GLY A 98 4.41 -18.00 -11.51
N GLY A 99 5.73 -17.80 -11.61
CA GLY A 99 6.34 -16.79 -12.48
C GLY A 99 7.09 -15.70 -11.70
N LEU A 100 7.26 -14.55 -12.33
CA LEU A 100 8.03 -13.43 -11.79
C LEU A 100 7.23 -12.12 -11.92
N ALA A 101 7.19 -11.36 -10.83
CA ALA A 101 6.83 -9.95 -10.86
C ALA A 101 8.14 -9.14 -10.82
N VAL A 102 8.32 -8.24 -11.77
CA VAL A 102 9.51 -7.38 -11.87
C VAL A 102 9.06 -5.94 -11.88
N LEU A 103 9.75 -5.10 -11.12
CA LEU A 103 9.59 -3.66 -11.14
C LEU A 103 10.96 -3.02 -11.28
N ARG A 104 11.00 -1.88 -11.98
CA ARG A 104 12.15 -0.99 -11.99
C ARG A 104 11.72 0.29 -11.30
N VAL A 105 12.26 0.52 -10.10
CA VAL A 105 11.86 1.64 -9.24
C VAL A 105 13.07 2.42 -8.75
N GLN A 106 12.87 3.71 -8.56
CA GLN A 106 13.79 4.57 -7.81
C GLN A 106 13.12 4.91 -6.50
N LEU A 107 13.76 4.58 -5.38
CA LEU A 107 13.22 4.87 -4.06
C LEU A 107 13.39 6.35 -3.72
N PRO A 108 12.45 6.95 -2.97
CA PRO A 108 12.59 8.30 -2.47
C PRO A 108 13.79 8.42 -1.52
N GLY A 109 14.52 9.53 -1.64
CA GLY A 109 15.67 9.81 -0.79
C GLY A 109 16.38 11.08 -1.24
N VAL A 110 16.92 11.81 -0.29
CA VAL A 110 17.69 13.03 -0.54
C VAL A 110 19.14 12.63 -0.78
N VAL A 111 19.43 12.26 -2.04
CA VAL A 111 20.70 11.65 -2.45
C VAL A 111 21.55 12.55 -3.36
N ASP A 112 21.19 13.83 -3.47
CA ASP A 112 22.01 14.81 -4.17
C ASP A 112 23.33 15.07 -3.42
N LYS A 113 24.43 15.32 -4.15
CA LYS A 113 25.76 15.52 -3.54
C LYS A 113 25.83 16.74 -2.64
N ASP A 114 25.05 17.77 -2.95
CA ASP A 114 25.04 19.03 -2.21
C ASP A 114 23.96 19.05 -1.11
N SER A 115 23.27 17.93 -0.88
CA SER A 115 22.22 17.81 0.13
C SER A 115 22.69 17.88 1.58
N GLY A 116 24.00 17.67 1.82
CA GLY A 116 24.54 17.51 3.16
C GLY A 116 24.24 16.14 3.79
N ASN A 117 23.69 15.20 3.04
CA ASN A 117 23.43 13.83 3.50
C ASN A 117 24.75 13.15 3.90
N PRO A 118 24.98 12.85 5.19
CA PRO A 118 26.24 12.27 5.65
C PRO A 118 26.44 10.85 5.11
N ASP A 119 25.35 10.14 4.77
CA ASP A 119 25.41 8.77 4.27
C ASP A 119 26.00 8.69 2.86
N LEU A 120 26.14 9.83 2.15
CA LEU A 120 26.78 9.91 0.83
C LEU A 120 28.30 10.03 0.91
N VAL A 121 28.87 10.36 2.08
CA VAL A 121 30.31 10.57 2.24
C VAL A 121 31.05 9.24 2.09
N ASN A 122 31.82 9.11 1.00
CA ASN A 122 32.50 7.87 0.62
C ASN A 122 31.56 6.67 0.43
N ALA A 123 30.29 6.92 0.09
CA ALA A 123 29.33 5.87 -0.15
C ALA A 123 29.73 4.96 -1.32
N THR A 124 29.48 3.67 -1.14
CA THR A 124 29.56 2.65 -2.17
C THR A 124 28.16 2.11 -2.45
N LYS A 125 28.02 1.22 -3.44
CA LYS A 125 26.73 0.60 -3.75
C LYS A 125 26.14 -0.23 -2.60
N ASP A 126 26.98 -0.64 -1.65
CA ASP A 126 26.59 -1.47 -0.50
C ASP A 126 26.55 -0.67 0.81
N THR A 127 26.79 0.65 0.77
CA THR A 127 26.71 1.51 1.95
C THR A 127 25.26 1.55 2.44
N ARG A 128 25.09 1.32 3.75
CA ARG A 128 23.78 1.40 4.39
C ARG A 128 23.54 2.82 4.88
N ALA A 129 22.32 3.31 4.71
CA ALA A 129 21.88 4.56 5.31
C ALA A 129 21.88 4.45 6.84
N GLU A 130 22.35 5.49 7.51
CA GLU A 130 22.29 5.63 8.97
C GLU A 130 21.38 6.81 9.38
N SER A 131 21.17 7.78 8.48
CA SER A 131 20.42 9.00 8.76
C SER A 131 19.00 8.95 8.20
N ILE A 132 18.01 8.70 9.07
CA ILE A 132 16.58 8.66 8.71
C ILE A 132 16.10 10.00 8.13
N ALA A 133 16.72 11.13 8.51
CA ALA A 133 16.31 12.47 8.07
C ALA A 133 16.35 12.68 6.55
N TYR A 134 17.18 11.90 5.83
CA TYR A 134 17.33 12.01 4.37
C TYR A 134 16.51 10.95 3.61
N TYR A 135 15.79 10.07 4.33
CA TYR A 135 14.91 9.04 3.78
C TYR A 135 13.59 9.01 4.57
N PRO A 136 12.79 10.10 4.55
CA PRO A 136 11.71 10.31 5.53
C PRO A 136 10.41 9.55 5.21
N THR A 137 10.41 8.69 4.19
CA THR A 137 9.20 8.02 3.69
C THR A 137 9.32 6.51 3.79
N TRP A 138 8.19 5.84 3.92
CA TRP A 138 8.08 4.39 3.86
C TRP A 138 7.48 3.97 2.50
N PRO A 139 8.30 3.76 1.45
CA PRO A 139 7.78 3.27 0.17
C PRO A 139 7.26 1.84 0.30
N GLY A 140 6.09 1.57 -0.28
CA GLY A 140 5.44 0.27 -0.28
C GLY A 140 5.08 -0.18 -1.70
N ILE A 141 5.51 -1.39 -2.05
CA ILE A 141 5.18 -2.10 -3.29
C ILE A 141 4.88 -3.54 -2.93
N TRP A 142 3.60 -3.90 -3.01
CA TRP A 142 3.11 -5.17 -2.52
C TRP A 142 1.90 -5.62 -3.32
N MET A 143 1.58 -6.90 -3.18
CA MET A 143 0.38 -7.51 -3.75
C MET A 143 -0.54 -7.97 -2.64
N PHE A 144 -1.84 -7.90 -2.90
CA PHE A 144 -2.85 -8.21 -1.89
C PHE A 144 -3.87 -9.23 -2.38
N GLY A 145 -4.23 -10.14 -1.48
CA GLY A 145 -5.27 -11.13 -1.71
C GLY A 145 -6.63 -10.50 -1.99
N ASN A 146 -7.38 -11.12 -2.89
CA ASN A 146 -8.53 -10.48 -3.55
C ASN A 146 -9.79 -10.30 -2.68
N LEU A 147 -9.80 -10.79 -1.44
CA LEU A 147 -10.94 -10.75 -0.53
C LEU A 147 -11.02 -9.47 0.31
N GLY A 148 -9.92 -8.75 0.43
CA GLY A 148 -9.93 -7.41 0.98
C GLY A 148 -9.51 -6.40 -0.08
N ARG A 149 -9.69 -5.13 0.25
CA ARG A 149 -9.08 -4.03 -0.47
C ARG A 149 -8.22 -3.27 0.53
N ALA A 150 -6.93 -3.21 0.23
CA ALA A 150 -5.95 -2.42 0.96
C ALA A 150 -6.54 -1.09 1.43
N ILE A 151 -6.21 -0.68 2.66
CA ILE A 151 -6.63 0.57 3.33
C ILE A 151 -8.14 0.78 3.52
N PHE A 152 -8.99 -0.20 3.16
CA PHE A 152 -10.42 -0.22 3.51
C PHE A 152 -10.66 -1.20 4.66
N THR A 153 -10.53 -0.70 5.90
CA THR A 153 -10.56 -1.49 7.15
C THR A 153 -11.75 -2.44 7.24
N GLY A 154 -12.95 -2.04 6.82
CA GLY A 154 -14.13 -2.92 6.82
C GLY A 154 -13.99 -4.18 5.94
N SER A 155 -13.10 -4.15 4.95
CA SER A 155 -12.80 -5.27 4.05
C SER A 155 -11.54 -6.06 4.43
N THR A 156 -10.66 -5.50 5.26
CA THR A 156 -9.38 -6.13 5.65
C THR A 156 -9.41 -6.64 7.09
N ALA A 157 -10.26 -6.08 7.96
CA ALA A 157 -10.42 -6.50 9.33
C ALA A 157 -10.76 -7.99 9.40
N ARG A 158 -9.97 -8.75 10.18
CA ARG A 158 -10.13 -10.20 10.33
C ARG A 158 -10.01 -10.98 9.02
N LEU A 159 -9.28 -10.45 8.03
CA LEU A 159 -8.98 -11.09 6.76
C LEU A 159 -7.51 -10.95 6.39
N TRP A 160 -6.94 -9.78 6.64
CA TRP A 160 -5.51 -9.54 6.60
C TRP A 160 -4.89 -9.72 8.00
N PRO A 161 -3.66 -10.26 8.12
CA PRO A 161 -2.79 -10.82 7.06
C PRO A 161 -3.00 -12.32 6.83
N PHE A 162 -4.16 -12.86 7.20
CA PHE A 162 -4.37 -14.30 7.30
C PHE A 162 -4.49 -14.99 5.93
N SER A 163 -3.92 -16.20 5.83
CA SER A 163 -4.07 -17.10 4.68
C SER A 163 -4.34 -18.56 5.09
N TYR A 164 -4.79 -18.76 6.33
CA TYR A 164 -4.94 -20.10 6.90
C TYR A 164 -6.12 -20.85 6.27
N ASN A 165 -5.90 -22.14 6.01
CA ASN A 165 -6.91 -23.10 5.57
C ASN A 165 -7.09 -24.23 6.61
N GLU A 166 -6.87 -23.90 7.88
CA GLU A 166 -7.00 -24.84 9.00
C GLU A 166 -7.54 -24.14 10.25
N CYS A 167 -8.05 -24.95 11.18
CA CYS A 167 -8.54 -24.52 12.48
C CYS A 167 -7.48 -24.75 13.53
N ASN A 168 -6.69 -23.72 13.82
CA ASN A 168 -5.57 -23.84 14.73
C ASN A 168 -5.56 -22.74 15.79
N ASP A 169 -6.39 -22.94 16.83
CA ASP A 169 -6.51 -22.03 17.97
C ASP A 169 -5.23 -21.92 18.81
N THR A 170 -4.20 -22.74 18.54
CA THR A 170 -2.89 -22.60 19.18
C THR A 170 -2.00 -21.55 18.52
N VAL A 171 -2.25 -21.23 17.23
CA VAL A 171 -1.47 -20.25 16.46
C VAL A 171 -2.19 -18.91 16.40
N PHE A 172 -3.51 -18.90 16.26
CA PHE A 172 -4.34 -17.70 16.25
C PHE A 172 -5.76 -18.06 16.67
N ASP A 173 -6.51 -17.11 17.24
CA ASP A 173 -7.94 -17.32 17.51
C ASP A 173 -8.70 -17.44 16.19
N SER A 174 -9.25 -18.62 15.91
CA SER A 174 -9.93 -18.95 14.65
C SER A 174 -11.15 -18.09 14.34
N GLN A 175 -11.70 -17.37 15.33
CA GLN A 175 -12.76 -16.37 15.14
C GLN A 175 -12.25 -15.05 14.56
N ASN A 176 -10.94 -14.80 14.61
CA ASN A 176 -10.31 -13.61 14.05
C ASN A 176 -10.03 -13.70 12.55
N GLN A 177 -10.40 -14.80 11.89
CA GLN A 177 -10.52 -14.88 10.44
C GLN A 177 -11.99 -15.06 10.07
N ARG A 178 -12.60 -14.04 9.46
CA ARG A 178 -14.05 -14.06 9.13
C ARG A 178 -14.43 -15.21 8.20
N ILE A 179 -13.47 -15.70 7.41
CA ILE A 179 -13.62 -16.81 6.46
C ILE A 179 -12.56 -17.87 6.81
N SER A 180 -12.69 -18.49 7.97
CA SER A 180 -11.81 -19.58 8.40
C SER A 180 -12.31 -20.92 7.89
N ALA A 181 -11.42 -21.93 7.83
CA ALA A 181 -11.80 -23.31 7.51
C ALA A 181 -12.70 -23.96 8.58
N CYS A 182 -13.01 -23.25 9.66
CA CYS A 182 -13.82 -23.74 10.78
C CYS A 182 -15.29 -23.42 10.63
N ASP A 183 -15.63 -22.51 9.71
CA ASP A 183 -17.01 -22.10 9.47
C ASP A 183 -17.68 -23.04 8.46
N PRO A 184 -18.71 -23.82 8.87
CA PRO A 184 -19.50 -24.64 7.96
C PRO A 184 -20.42 -23.83 7.06
N ASN A 185 -20.66 -22.55 7.36
CA ASN A 185 -21.58 -21.69 6.63
C ASN A 185 -21.05 -20.25 6.52
N PRO A 186 -19.95 -20.02 5.78
CA PRO A 186 -19.34 -18.70 5.63
C PRO A 186 -20.22 -17.70 4.85
N GLY A 187 -21.28 -18.16 4.19
CA GLY A 187 -22.18 -17.33 3.39
C GLY A 187 -21.55 -16.80 2.10
N SER A 188 -22.23 -15.85 1.44
CA SER A 188 -21.73 -15.09 0.28
C SER A 188 -21.18 -15.95 -0.89
N GLY A 189 -21.74 -17.16 -1.08
CA GLY A 189 -21.32 -18.09 -2.13
C GLY A 189 -19.97 -18.77 -1.90
N MET A 190 -19.43 -18.69 -0.68
CA MET A 190 -18.17 -19.34 -0.30
C MET A 190 -18.37 -20.81 0.06
N ASN A 191 -17.34 -21.63 -0.18
CA ASN A 191 -17.38 -23.05 0.15
C ASN A 191 -17.25 -23.27 1.66
N PRO A 192 -18.04 -24.18 2.25
CA PRO A 192 -17.84 -24.64 3.63
C PRO A 192 -16.44 -25.20 3.85
N TYR A 193 -15.88 -24.98 5.05
CA TYR A 193 -14.59 -25.53 5.49
C TYR A 193 -13.38 -25.21 4.59
N GLN A 194 -13.44 -24.09 3.87
CA GLN A 194 -12.33 -23.58 3.07
C GLN A 194 -11.92 -22.22 3.60
N GLY A 195 -10.77 -22.18 4.26
CA GLY A 195 -10.19 -20.95 4.76
C GLY A 195 -9.69 -20.06 3.62
N ARG A 196 -9.97 -18.78 3.75
CA ARG A 196 -9.56 -17.75 2.78
C ARG A 196 -9.24 -16.47 3.52
N GLY A 197 -8.37 -15.66 2.95
CA GLY A 197 -8.09 -14.34 3.51
C GLY A 197 -7.54 -13.40 2.47
N ALA A 198 -6.91 -12.34 2.95
CA ALA A 198 -6.29 -11.33 2.12
C ALA A 198 -4.79 -11.27 2.45
N PRO A 199 -4.00 -12.29 2.04
CA PRO A 199 -2.57 -12.28 2.25
C PRO A 199 -1.92 -11.11 1.55
N GLU A 200 -0.90 -10.56 2.19
CA GLU A 200 0.02 -9.59 1.61
C GLU A 200 1.29 -10.30 1.16
N ILE A 201 1.81 -9.88 0.00
CA ILE A 201 3.09 -10.33 -0.53
C ILE A 201 3.90 -9.08 -0.84
N ASP A 202 4.86 -8.78 0.02
CA ASP A 202 5.72 -7.62 -0.11
C ASP A 202 6.80 -7.88 -1.16
N ILE A 203 6.89 -6.97 -2.12
CA ILE A 203 8.03 -6.92 -3.04
C ILE A 203 9.07 -5.94 -2.49
N LEU A 204 8.59 -4.81 -1.98
CA LEU A 204 9.36 -3.85 -1.22
C LEU A 204 8.47 -3.20 -0.18
N GLU A 205 8.89 -3.25 1.07
CA GLU A 205 8.28 -2.52 2.17
C GLU A 205 9.39 -2.11 3.13
N GLY A 206 9.53 -0.81 3.39
CA GLY A 206 10.45 -0.31 4.41
C GLY A 206 11.06 1.05 4.11
N GLY A 207 11.30 1.78 5.19
CA GLY A 207 12.16 2.97 5.28
C GLY A 207 13.21 2.77 6.37
#